data_AF-A0A3G8QY62-F1
#
_entry.id   AF-A0A3G8QY62-F1
#
_cell.length_a   1.000
_cell.length_b   1.000
_cell.length_c   1.000
_cell.angle_alpha   90.00
_cell.angle_beta   90.00
_cell.angle_gamma   90.00
#
_symmetry.space_group_name_H-M   'P 1'
#
loop_
_entity.id
_entity.type
_entity.pdbx_description
1 polymer ?
#
loop_
_entity_poly.entity_id
_entity_poly.type
_entity_poly.pdbx_seq_one_letter_code
_entity_poly.pdbx_strand_id
1 'polypeptide(L)'
;MRPADTRPLGGRYNPSRDGASVRHATERRQVRSRASSSPEPSGAAAADPVVNLLLGWFFGFAIAAFQEETLFRGFLQRYLQQRHGRTTAIVGQSVVFTLAHLGYYPVSAWPLLLVVFLVGLVTGWLADRRGTLLAAGLAHGFVG
;
A
#
# COMPACT_ATOMS: atom_id res chain seq x y z
N MET A 1 14.57 88.11 -62.04
CA MET A 1 13.26 87.85 -61.40
C MET A 1 13.44 86.71 -60.38
N ARG A 2 13.01 86.90 -59.12
CA ARG A 2 13.16 85.93 -58.00
C ARG A 2 12.21 84.73 -58.14
N PRO A 3 12.59 83.50 -57.69
CA PRO A 3 11.65 82.41 -57.45
C PRO A 3 10.97 82.53 -56.08
N ALA A 4 9.76 81.97 -55.98
CA ALA A 4 8.92 81.98 -54.78
C ALA A 4 9.34 80.91 -53.77
N ASP A 5 9.21 81.26 -52.48
CA ASP A 5 9.52 80.45 -51.31
C ASP A 5 8.23 80.22 -50.48
N THR A 6 8.29 79.24 -49.57
CA THR A 6 7.43 78.89 -48.42
C THR A 6 6.28 77.90 -48.64
N ARG A 7 5.97 76.90 -47.80
CA ARG A 7 6.58 76.12 -46.69
C ARG A 7 5.57 74.97 -46.36
N PRO A 8 5.93 73.88 -45.65
CA PRO A 8 5.07 72.71 -45.44
C PRO A 8 4.27 72.75 -44.13
N LEU A 9 3.08 72.14 -44.10
CA LEU A 9 2.26 71.93 -42.89
C LEU A 9 2.67 70.62 -42.20
N GLY A 10 3.47 70.72 -41.14
CA GLY A 10 3.80 69.61 -40.24
C GLY A 10 2.72 69.36 -39.19
N GLY A 11 2.02 68.23 -39.29
CA GLY A 11 1.19 67.68 -38.22
C GLY A 11 2.06 67.04 -37.13
N ARG A 12 1.87 67.43 -35.88
CA ARG A 12 2.65 66.92 -34.73
C ARG A 12 2.16 65.52 -34.36
N TYR A 13 3.05 64.53 -34.46
CA TYR A 13 2.89 63.20 -33.87
C TYR A 13 2.99 63.30 -32.33
N ASN A 14 1.99 62.79 -31.60
CA ASN A 14 1.94 62.78 -30.13
C ASN A 14 1.97 61.32 -29.62
N PRO A 15 3.13 60.80 -29.17
CA PRO A 15 3.29 59.40 -28.77
C PRO A 15 2.73 59.04 -27.37
N SER A 16 2.15 59.98 -26.63
CA SER A 16 1.84 59.78 -25.21
C SER A 16 0.49 59.10 -24.92
N ARG A 17 -0.35 58.82 -25.93
CA ARG A 17 -1.69 58.23 -25.74
C ARG A 17 -1.76 56.72 -25.92
N ASP A 18 -0.83 56.10 -26.65
CA ASP A 18 -0.96 54.68 -27.03
C ASP A 18 -0.31 53.69 -26.05
N GLY A 19 0.52 54.18 -25.11
CA GLY A 19 1.25 53.33 -24.16
C GLY A 19 0.47 52.88 -22.91
N ALA A 20 -0.66 53.51 -22.58
CA ALA A 20 -1.39 53.26 -21.33
C ALA A 20 -2.36 52.05 -21.43
N SER A 21 -2.91 51.79 -22.62
CA SER A 21 -3.90 50.72 -22.83
C SER A 21 -3.28 49.31 -22.71
N VAL A 22 -2.04 49.14 -23.17
CA VAL A 22 -1.35 47.85 -23.18
C VAL A 22 -0.98 47.40 -21.77
N ARG A 23 -0.58 48.34 -20.89
CA ARG A 23 -0.12 48.03 -19.52
C ARG A 23 -1.25 47.48 -18.65
N HIS A 24 -2.46 48.03 -18.76
CA HIS A 24 -3.62 47.57 -17.99
C HIS A 24 -4.15 46.20 -18.42
N ALA A 25 -3.95 45.81 -19.70
CA ALA A 25 -4.33 44.48 -20.17
C ALA A 25 -3.38 43.39 -19.64
N THR A 26 -2.09 43.70 -19.50
CA THR A 26 -1.09 42.75 -18.98
C THR A 26 -1.27 42.49 -17.49
N GLU A 27 -1.60 43.53 -16.72
CA GLU A 27 -1.82 43.45 -15.27
C GLU A 27 -3.06 42.62 -14.91
N ARG A 28 -4.18 42.82 -15.62
CA ARG A 28 -5.41 42.03 -15.41
C ARG A 28 -5.21 40.55 -15.72
N ARG A 29 -4.33 40.23 -16.67
CA ARG A 29 -3.97 38.84 -17.01
C ARG A 29 -3.15 38.17 -15.91
N GLN A 30 -2.24 38.90 -15.27
CA GLN A 30 -1.44 38.38 -14.14
C GLN A 30 -2.26 38.22 -12.85
N VAL A 31 -3.19 39.14 -12.56
CA VAL A 31 -4.06 39.02 -11.38
C VAL A 31 -4.99 37.81 -11.51
N ARG A 32 -5.52 37.54 -12.71
CA ARG A 32 -6.37 36.37 -12.97
C ARG A 32 -5.62 35.04 -12.92
N SER A 33 -4.32 35.01 -13.21
CA SER A 33 -3.52 33.79 -13.09
C SER A 33 -3.10 33.45 -11.66
N ARG A 34 -3.16 34.42 -10.74
CA ARG A 34 -2.80 34.22 -9.32
C ARG A 34 -3.97 33.71 -8.47
N ALA A 35 -5.21 33.85 -8.96
CA ALA A 35 -6.42 33.47 -8.24
C ALA A 35 -6.81 31.98 -8.39
N SER A 36 -6.08 31.18 -9.17
CA SER A 36 -6.38 29.76 -9.43
C SER A 36 -5.56 28.77 -8.60
N SER A 37 -4.72 29.22 -7.66
CA SER A 37 -4.00 28.32 -6.75
C SER A 37 -4.73 28.24 -5.41
N SER A 38 -5.87 27.55 -5.39
CA SER A 38 -6.39 27.00 -4.14
C SER A 38 -5.34 26.04 -3.59
N PRO A 39 -4.93 26.12 -2.31
CA PRO A 39 -4.11 25.08 -1.73
C PRO A 39 -4.99 23.83 -1.68
N GLU A 40 -4.66 22.83 -2.50
CA GLU A 40 -5.20 21.49 -2.32
C GLU A 40 -4.97 21.09 -0.86
N PRO A 41 -5.95 20.43 -0.20
CA PRO A 41 -5.75 19.95 1.15
C PRO A 41 -4.50 19.07 1.12
N SER A 42 -3.44 19.54 1.78
CA SER A 42 -2.18 18.83 1.91
C SER A 42 -2.52 17.42 2.39
N GLY A 43 -2.44 16.47 1.45
CA GLY A 43 -2.82 15.10 1.68
C GLY A 43 -2.20 14.66 2.98
N ALA A 44 -3.02 14.10 3.87
CA ALA A 44 -2.53 13.28 4.97
C ALA A 44 -1.41 12.44 4.37
N ALA A 45 -0.16 12.73 4.78
CA ALA A 45 1.04 12.39 4.02
C ALA A 45 0.86 10.99 3.46
N ALA A 46 0.60 10.89 2.15
CA ALA A 46 0.39 9.60 1.51
C ALA A 46 1.70 8.88 1.74
N ALA A 47 1.73 7.96 2.71
CA ALA A 47 2.92 7.20 3.01
C ALA A 47 3.42 6.63 1.68
N ASP A 48 4.73 6.65 1.50
CA ASP A 48 5.37 6.21 0.26
C ASP A 48 4.69 4.91 -0.22
N PRO A 49 4.25 4.79 -1.49
CA PRO A 49 3.60 3.58 -1.98
C PRO A 49 4.40 2.32 -1.65
N VAL A 50 5.73 2.41 -1.56
CA VAL A 50 6.61 1.34 -1.07
C VAL A 50 6.35 1.04 0.40
N VAL A 51 6.30 2.05 1.27
CA VAL A 51 5.99 1.89 2.70
C VAL A 51 4.59 1.29 2.88
N ASN A 52 3.59 1.76 2.13
CA ASN A 52 2.24 1.19 2.18
C ASN A 52 2.21 -0.28 1.73
N LEU A 53 2.93 -0.63 0.67
CA LEU A 53 3.04 -2.01 0.21
C LEU A 53 3.70 -2.91 1.28
N LEU A 54 4.80 -2.44 1.87
CA LEU A 54 5.53 -3.17 2.91
C LEU A 54 4.67 -3.37 4.16
N LEU A 55 3.99 -2.32 4.63
CA LEU A 55 3.07 -2.42 5.77
C LEU A 55 1.90 -3.36 5.46
N GLY A 56 1.32 -3.24 4.26
CA GLY A 56 0.22 -4.10 3.82
C GLY A 56 0.62 -5.58 3.80
N TRP A 57 1.79 -5.90 3.25
CA TRP A 57 2.34 -7.26 3.27
C TRP A 57 2.59 -7.74 4.70
N PHE A 58 3.32 -6.96 5.50
CA PHE A 58 3.66 -7.34 6.87
C PHE A 58 2.42 -7.64 7.71
N PHE A 59 1.45 -6.72 7.73
CA PHE A 59 0.23 -6.92 8.51
C PHE A 59 -0.65 -8.01 7.91
N GLY A 60 -0.71 -8.15 6.58
CA GLY A 60 -1.45 -9.23 5.92
C GLY A 60 -0.97 -10.61 6.36
N PHE A 61 0.34 -10.86 6.27
CA PHE A 61 0.93 -12.13 6.72
C PHE A 61 0.86 -12.32 8.23
N ALA A 62 1.09 -11.26 9.02
CA ALA A 62 1.01 -11.35 10.48
C ALA A 62 -0.40 -11.72 10.96
N ILE A 63 -1.43 -11.11 10.37
CA ILE A 63 -2.83 -11.38 10.70
C ILE A 63 -3.24 -12.78 10.24
N ALA A 64 -2.80 -13.22 9.05
CA ALA A 64 -3.04 -14.58 8.57
C ALA A 64 -2.39 -15.62 9.50
N ALA A 65 -1.08 -15.47 9.78
CA ALA A 65 -0.34 -16.38 10.65
C ALA A 65 -0.93 -16.44 12.07
N PHE A 66 -1.36 -15.31 12.61
CA PHE A 66 -2.01 -15.27 13.93
C PHE A 66 -3.34 -16.04 13.95
N GLN A 67 -4.18 -15.86 12.92
CA GLN A 67 -5.45 -16.57 12.80
C GLN A 67 -5.24 -18.07 12.68
N GLU A 68 -4.33 -18.49 11.80
CA GLU A 68 -4.02 -19.90 11.58
C GLU A 68 -3.48 -20.54 12.87
N GLU A 69 -2.50 -19.91 13.53
CA GLU A 69 -1.93 -20.45 14.76
C GLU A 69 -2.95 -20.58 15.88
N THR A 70 -3.79 -19.56 16.05
CA THR A 70 -4.85 -19.55 17.06
C THR A 70 -5.88 -20.65 16.80
N LEU A 71 -6.30 -20.83 15.54
CA LEU A 71 -7.31 -21.82 15.18
C LEU A 71 -6.77 -23.25 15.27
N PHE A 72 -5.64 -23.53 14.63
CA PHE A 72 -5.15 -24.91 14.50
C PHE A 72 -4.44 -25.40 15.76
N ARG A 73 -3.57 -24.58 16.38
CA ARG A 73 -2.78 -25.01 17.55
C ARG A 73 -3.41 -24.56 18.86
N GLY A 74 -4.02 -23.37 18.87
CA GLY A 74 -4.71 -22.84 20.04
C GLY A 74 -6.03 -23.57 20.33
N PHE A 75 -6.87 -23.78 19.32
CA PHE A 75 -8.19 -24.40 19.49
C PHE A 75 -8.18 -25.89 19.10
N LEU A 76 -7.96 -26.22 17.83
CA LEU A 76 -8.17 -27.57 17.31
C LEU A 76 -7.24 -28.61 17.97
N GLN A 77 -5.94 -28.31 18.04
CA GLN A 77 -4.97 -29.20 18.68
C GLN A 77 -5.30 -29.41 20.16
N ARG A 78 -5.65 -28.36 20.91
CA ARG A 78 -6.01 -28.49 22.33
C ARG A 78 -7.29 -29.30 22.52
N TYR A 79 -8.29 -29.08 21.68
CA TYR A 79 -9.53 -29.86 21.67
C TYR A 79 -9.26 -31.36 21.44
N LEU A 80 -8.42 -31.69 20.46
CA LEU A 80 -8.06 -33.07 20.15
C LEU A 80 -7.18 -33.68 21.26
N GLN A 81 -6.28 -32.91 21.86
CA GLN A 81 -5.42 -33.36 22.97
C GLN A 81 -6.27 -33.82 24.15
N GLN A 82 -7.30 -33.05 24.51
CA GLN A 82 -8.20 -33.35 25.63
C GLN A 82 -9.02 -34.62 25.43
N ARG A 83 -9.39 -34.96 24.19
CA ARG A 83 -10.23 -36.13 23.88
C ARG A 83 -9.46 -37.39 23.48
N HIS A 84 -8.36 -37.24 22.76
CA HIS A 84 -7.72 -38.35 22.04
C HIS A 84 -6.21 -38.44 22.30
N GLY A 85 -5.68 -37.59 23.18
CA GLY A 85 -4.28 -37.56 23.55
C GLY A 85 -3.40 -36.76 22.57
N ARG A 86 -2.15 -36.58 22.99
CA ARG A 86 -1.18 -35.66 22.39
C ARG A 86 -0.83 -35.99 20.94
N THR A 87 -0.51 -37.25 20.65
CA THR A 87 -0.07 -37.67 19.31
C THR A 87 -1.19 -37.49 18.28
N THR A 88 -2.40 -37.99 18.61
CA THR A 88 -3.58 -37.87 17.76
C THR A 88 -3.91 -36.42 17.44
N ALA A 89 -3.73 -35.54 18.42
CA ALA A 89 -3.97 -34.12 18.24
C ALA A 89 -2.99 -33.43 17.31
N ILE A 90 -1.69 -33.71 17.45
CA ILE A 90 -0.65 -33.13 16.58
C ILE A 90 -0.83 -33.61 15.14
N VAL A 91 -1.07 -34.90 14.93
CA VAL A 91 -1.28 -35.45 13.59
C VAL A 91 -2.60 -34.94 13.02
N GLY A 92 -3.69 -35.03 13.79
CA GLY A 92 -5.03 -34.63 13.37
C GLY A 92 -5.11 -33.15 12.98
N GLN A 93 -4.57 -32.25 13.81
CA GLN A 93 -4.53 -30.83 13.43
C GLN A 93 -3.71 -30.62 12.15
N SER A 94 -2.58 -31.33 11.98
CA SER A 94 -1.68 -31.12 10.84
C SER A 94 -2.34 -31.53 9.53
N VAL A 95 -3.15 -32.59 9.57
CA VAL A 95 -4.00 -33.00 8.44
C VAL A 95 -4.99 -31.90 8.11
N VAL A 96 -5.76 -31.41 9.10
CA VAL A 96 -6.78 -30.37 8.85
C VAL A 96 -6.14 -29.07 8.36
N PHE A 97 -4.99 -28.69 8.91
CA PHE A 97 -4.19 -27.55 8.46
C PHE A 97 -3.80 -27.68 6.98
N THR A 98 -3.32 -28.85 6.58
CA THR A 98 -2.94 -29.13 5.19
C THR A 98 -4.14 -29.10 4.25
N LEU A 99 -5.29 -29.62 4.69
CA LEU A 99 -6.53 -29.57 3.91
C LEU A 99 -7.02 -28.14 3.71
N ALA A 100 -6.89 -27.27 4.72
CA ALA A 100 -7.22 -25.85 4.58
C ALA A 100 -6.37 -25.15 3.51
N HIS A 101 -5.14 -25.64 3.27
CA HIS A 101 -4.25 -25.11 2.24
C HIS A 101 -4.61 -25.51 0.81
N LEU A 102 -5.55 -26.45 0.62
CA LEU A 102 -6.09 -26.74 -0.72
C LEU A 102 -6.86 -25.55 -1.32
N GLY A 103 -7.27 -24.57 -0.50
CA GLY A 103 -7.82 -23.30 -0.99
C GLY A 103 -6.78 -22.40 -1.66
N TYR A 104 -5.49 -22.58 -1.35
CA TYR A 104 -4.38 -21.80 -1.90
C TYR A 104 -3.59 -22.57 -2.97
N TYR A 105 -3.43 -23.88 -2.79
CA TYR A 105 -2.65 -24.74 -3.68
C TYR A 105 -3.51 -25.84 -4.30
N PRO A 106 -3.41 -26.07 -5.62
CA PRO A 106 -4.09 -27.19 -6.25
C PRO A 106 -3.50 -28.53 -5.77
N VAL A 107 -4.30 -29.60 -5.83
CA VAL A 107 -3.86 -30.97 -5.45
C VAL A 107 -2.63 -31.43 -6.25
N SER A 108 -2.47 -30.94 -7.49
CA SER A 108 -1.28 -31.22 -8.31
C SER A 108 0.02 -30.71 -7.68
N ALA A 109 -0.04 -29.71 -6.80
CA ALA A 109 1.08 -29.22 -6.01
C ALA A 109 1.30 -30.05 -4.73
N TRP A 110 1.10 -31.37 -4.81
CA TRP A 110 1.25 -32.29 -3.68
C TRP A 110 2.58 -32.18 -2.92
N PRO A 111 3.74 -31.85 -3.54
CA PRO A 111 4.98 -31.67 -2.76
C PRO A 111 4.88 -30.50 -1.79
N LEU A 112 4.23 -29.39 -2.19
CA LEU A 112 4.00 -28.25 -1.32
C LEU A 112 3.03 -28.60 -0.19
N LEU A 113 1.96 -29.34 -0.49
CA LEU A 113 1.02 -29.82 0.54
C LEU A 113 1.72 -30.75 1.54
N LEU A 114 2.65 -31.58 1.09
CA LEU A 114 3.47 -32.40 1.99
C LEU A 114 4.36 -31.53 2.88
N VAL A 115 4.98 -30.47 2.35
CA VAL A 115 5.74 -29.51 3.15
C VAL A 115 4.85 -28.83 4.19
N VAL A 116 3.65 -28.37 3.80
CA VAL A 116 2.66 -27.78 4.71
C VAL A 116 2.30 -28.75 5.84
N PHE A 117 2.10 -30.03 5.53
CA PHE A 117 1.84 -31.06 6.52
C PHE A 117 2.99 -31.24 7.50
N LEU A 118 4.24 -31.32 7.00
CA LEU A 118 5.43 -31.45 7.84
C LEU A 118 5.64 -30.22 8.73
N VAL A 119 5.41 -29.02 8.19
CA VAL A 119 5.41 -27.77 8.97
C VAL A 119 4.34 -27.83 10.06
N GLY A 120 3.13 -28.30 9.75
CA GLY A 120 2.06 -28.54 10.71
C GLY A 120 2.50 -29.45 11.86
N LEU A 121 3.19 -30.55 11.55
CA LEU A 121 3.68 -31.49 12.56
C LEU A 121 4.74 -30.86 13.47
N VAL A 122 5.74 -30.18 12.89
CA VAL A 122 6.83 -29.55 13.63
C VAL A 122 6.30 -28.43 14.52
N THR A 123 5.47 -27.54 13.96
CA THR A 123 4.87 -26.42 14.70
C THR A 123 3.91 -26.90 15.78
N GLY A 124 3.08 -27.91 15.51
CA GLY A 124 2.19 -28.51 16.50
C GLY A 124 2.95 -29.19 17.64
N TRP A 125 4.03 -29.90 17.33
CA TRP A 125 4.91 -30.48 18.34
C TRP A 125 5.58 -29.39 19.20
N LEU A 126 6.00 -28.29 18.58
CA LEU A 126 6.63 -27.17 19.28
C LEU A 126 5.63 -26.43 20.18
N ALA A 127 4.42 -26.20 19.70
CA ALA A 127 3.33 -25.57 20.45
C ALA A 127 2.95 -26.42 21.67
N ASP A 128 2.91 -27.75 21.51
CA ASP A 128 2.68 -28.66 22.61
C ASP A 128 3.84 -28.64 23.65
N ARG A 129 5.09 -28.62 23.19
CA ARG A 129 6.27 -28.58 24.07
C ARG A 129 6.43 -27.27 24.84
N ARG A 130 6.13 -26.12 24.23
CA ARG A 130 6.42 -24.80 24.79
C ARG A 130 5.20 -24.13 25.42
N GLY A 131 3.98 -24.57 25.11
CA GLY A 131 2.74 -23.95 25.61
C GLY A 131 2.45 -22.56 25.05
N THR A 132 3.30 -22.02 24.17
CA THR A 132 3.20 -20.67 23.61
C THR A 132 2.95 -20.71 22.10
N LEU A 133 1.94 -19.98 21.64
CA LEU A 133 1.61 -19.83 20.21
C LEU A 133 2.60 -18.91 19.47
N LEU A 134 3.31 -18.04 20.20
CA LEU A 134 4.29 -17.10 19.66
C LEU A 134 5.45 -17.78 18.91
N ALA A 135 5.94 -18.92 19.40
CA ALA A 135 7.07 -19.62 18.78
C ALA A 135 6.71 -20.23 17.42
N ALA A 136 5.46 -20.71 17.27
CA ALA A 136 4.98 -21.29 16.03
C ALA A 136 4.55 -20.20 15.03
N GLY A 137 3.97 -19.09 15.50
CA GLY A 137 3.70 -17.91 14.66
C GLY A 137 4.97 -17.29 14.07
N LEU A 138 6.06 -17.19 14.84
CA LEU A 138 7.34 -16.68 14.34
C LEU A 138 8.00 -17.64 13.32
N ALA A 139 7.92 -18.95 13.55
CA ALA A 139 8.46 -19.95 12.62
C ALA A 139 7.63 -20.03 11.33
N HIS A 140 6.32 -19.81 11.40
CA HIS A 140 5.42 -19.87 10.25
C HIS A 140 5.45 -18.59 9.41
N GLY A 141 5.50 -17.41 10.04
CA GLY A 141 5.62 -16.13 9.34
C GLY A 141 6.89 -15.96 8.51
N PHE A 142 7.93 -16.77 8.76
CA PHE A 142 9.17 -16.77 7.98
C PHE A 142 9.11 -17.67 6.72
N VAL A 143 8.08 -18.51 6.59
CA VAL A 143 7.89 -19.47 5.47
C VAL A 143 6.77 -19.02 4.52
N GLY A 144 6.23 -17.81 4.71
CA GLY A 144 5.22 -17.20 3.85
C GLY A 144 5.66 -17.02 2.40
#